data_AF-A0A933DE93-F1
#
_entry.id   AF-A0A933DE93-F1
#
_cell.length_a   1.000
_cell.length_b   1.000
_cell.length_c   1.000
_cell.angle_alpha   90.00
_cell.angle_beta   90.00
_cell.angle_gamma   90.00
#
_symmetry.space_group_name_H-M   'P 1'
#
loop_
_entity.id
_entity.type
_entity.pdbx_description
1 polymer ?
#
loop_
_entity_poly.entity_id
_entity_poly.type
_entity_poly.pdbx_seq_one_letter_code
_entity_poly.pdbx_strand_id
1 'polypeptide(L)'
;MTRLNNYLGEFVYGAIDGSVTTFAVVAGAAGAHLGAPVVVILGFANLLADGLSMSIGSYLSAKSESDMMKRQGIDTGHARSPRIRGLITFLSFVSVGFIPLFIYVFDLMFGLRSDNNFLTASILTLMAFLVIGYFRSRVTHSGKIKAIAETLMLGVAAAAAAFFVGNVLEKIIT
;
A
#
# COMPACT_ATOMS: atom_id res chain seq x y z
N MET A 1 -19.77 -16.33 -4.59
CA MET A 1 -18.37 -15.86 -4.68
C MET A 1 -17.45 -16.95 -4.16
N THR A 2 -16.51 -17.45 -4.96
CA THR A 2 -15.54 -18.49 -4.58
C THR A 2 -14.55 -17.98 -3.52
N ARG A 3 -14.08 -18.85 -2.61
CA ARG A 3 -13.09 -18.50 -1.56
C ARG A 3 -11.85 -17.78 -2.10
N LEU A 4 -11.45 -18.09 -3.34
CA LEU A 4 -10.31 -17.49 -4.03
C LEU A 4 -10.50 -15.98 -4.32
N ASN A 5 -11.69 -15.56 -4.76
CA ASN A 5 -11.98 -14.15 -5.04
C ASN A 5 -11.93 -13.28 -3.77
N ASN A 6 -12.33 -13.87 -2.65
CA ASN A 6 -12.33 -13.19 -1.35
C ASN A 6 -10.89 -12.94 -0.84
N TYR A 7 -9.97 -13.89 -1.03
CA TYR A 7 -8.56 -13.69 -0.69
C TYR A 7 -7.85 -12.76 -1.65
N LEU A 8 -8.17 -12.82 -2.94
CA LEU A 8 -7.66 -11.88 -3.93
C LEU A 8 -8.10 -10.45 -3.62
N GLY A 9 -9.33 -10.26 -3.16
CA GLY A 9 -9.81 -8.94 -2.73
C GLY A 9 -9.04 -8.36 -1.54
N GLU A 10 -8.78 -9.17 -0.51
CA GLU A 10 -7.98 -8.72 0.65
C GLU A 10 -6.52 -8.45 0.27
N PHE A 11 -5.98 -9.26 -0.65
CA PHE A 11 -4.64 -9.02 -1.19
C PHE A 11 -4.60 -7.67 -1.90
N VAL A 12 -5.51 -7.42 -2.84
CA VAL A 12 -5.60 -6.16 -3.60
C VAL A 12 -5.80 -4.97 -2.67
N TYR A 13 -6.65 -5.12 -1.64
CA TYR A 13 -6.88 -4.08 -0.65
C TYR A 13 -5.59 -3.66 0.07
N GLY A 14 -4.87 -4.63 0.67
CA GLY A 14 -3.59 -4.34 1.32
C GLY A 14 -2.50 -3.87 0.34
N ALA A 15 -2.47 -4.40 -0.89
CA ALA A 15 -1.50 -4.02 -1.90
C ALA A 15 -1.66 -2.55 -2.34
N ILE A 16 -2.89 -2.10 -2.58
CA ILE A 16 -3.18 -0.70 -2.92
C ILE A 16 -2.76 0.21 -1.77
N ASP A 17 -3.21 -0.10 -0.55
CA ASP A 17 -2.93 0.79 0.58
C ASP A 17 -1.42 0.85 0.87
N GLY A 18 -0.72 -0.29 0.83
CA GLY A 18 0.73 -0.36 1.04
C GLY A 18 1.53 0.42 0.01
N SER A 19 1.19 0.28 -1.27
CA SER A 19 1.89 1.04 -2.32
C SER A 19 1.57 2.54 -2.29
N VAL A 20 0.32 2.92 -2.04
CA VAL A 20 -0.08 4.35 -1.98
C VAL A 20 0.53 5.05 -0.78
N THR A 21 0.41 4.48 0.43
CA THR A 21 0.94 5.07 1.66
C THR A 21 2.45 5.19 1.62
N THR A 22 3.14 4.12 1.22
CA THR A 22 4.61 4.14 1.16
C THR A 22 5.12 5.08 0.08
N PHE A 23 4.45 5.14 -1.07
CA PHE A 23 4.81 6.11 -2.11
C PHE A 23 4.55 7.55 -1.66
N ALA A 24 3.49 7.81 -0.88
CA ALA A 24 3.25 9.12 -0.29
C ALA A 24 4.38 9.52 0.70
N VAL A 25 4.89 8.58 1.51
CA VAL A 25 6.06 8.83 2.38
C VAL A 25 7.29 9.18 1.54
N VAL A 26 7.57 8.41 0.49
CA VAL A 26 8.66 8.69 -0.45
C VAL A 26 8.50 10.06 -1.11
N ALA A 27 7.30 10.41 -1.56
CA ALA A 27 7.00 11.67 -2.22
C ALA A 27 7.11 12.87 -1.25
N GLY A 28 6.63 12.73 -0.01
CA GLY A 28 6.77 13.76 1.01
C GLY A 28 8.23 14.02 1.38
N ALA A 29 9.02 12.95 1.54
CA ALA A 29 10.45 13.08 1.81
C ALA A 29 11.20 13.69 0.62
N ALA A 30 10.85 13.34 -0.62
CA ALA A 30 11.40 13.96 -1.82
C ALA A 30 11.01 15.45 -1.93
N GLY A 31 9.76 15.80 -1.61
CA GLY A 31 9.28 17.19 -1.59
C GLY A 31 9.99 18.04 -0.54
N ALA A 32 10.38 17.44 0.58
CA ALA A 32 11.17 18.06 1.64
C ALA A 32 12.70 17.96 1.42
N HIS A 33 13.15 17.55 0.23
CA HIS A 33 14.57 17.43 -0.12
C HIS A 33 15.39 16.55 0.85
N LEU A 34 14.77 15.54 1.46
CA LEU A 34 15.42 14.65 2.41
C LEU A 34 16.30 13.61 1.70
N GLY A 35 17.45 13.30 2.30
CA GLY A 35 18.38 12.30 1.77
C GLY A 35 17.83 10.87 1.80
N ALA A 36 18.35 10.02 0.92
CA ALA A 36 17.95 8.61 0.80
C ALA A 36 17.94 7.82 2.14
N PRO A 37 18.90 8.00 3.07
CA PRO A 37 18.84 7.33 4.37
C PRO A 37 17.56 7.65 5.17
N VAL A 38 17.10 8.91 5.12
CA VAL A 38 15.89 9.35 5.82
C VAL A 38 14.65 8.75 5.16
N VAL A 39 14.60 8.71 3.82
CA VAL A 39 13.53 8.06 3.05
C VAL A 39 13.40 6.58 3.43
N VAL A 40 14.52 5.86 3.52
CA VAL A 40 14.52 4.44 3.89
C VAL A 40 14.03 4.24 5.33
N ILE A 41 14.52 5.03 6.29
CA ILE A 41 14.13 4.94 7.70
C ILE A 41 12.62 5.19 7.85
N LEU A 42 12.12 6.33 7.35
CA LEU A 42 10.70 6.68 7.45
C LEU A 42 9.83 5.70 6.67
N GLY A 43 10.28 5.29 5.49
CA GLY A 43 9.59 4.32 4.64
C GLY A 43 9.39 2.99 5.33
N PHE A 44 10.44 2.38 5.88
CA PHE A 44 10.31 1.10 6.58
C PHE A 44 9.53 1.22 7.88
N ALA A 45 9.73 2.31 8.64
CA ALA A 45 8.97 2.55 9.86
C ALA A 45 7.47 2.61 9.54
N ASN A 46 7.07 3.37 8.53
CA ASN A 46 5.69 3.48 8.10
C ASN A 46 5.16 2.15 7.53
N LEU A 47 5.92 1.50 6.65
CA LEU A 47 5.53 0.25 5.99
C LEU A 47 5.19 -0.85 7.01
N LEU A 48 6.00 -0.97 8.06
CA LEU A 48 5.76 -1.97 9.10
C LEU A 48 4.66 -1.56 10.08
N ALA A 49 4.64 -0.29 10.50
CA ALA A 49 3.63 0.21 11.44
C ALA A 49 2.21 0.14 10.84
N ASP A 50 2.03 0.66 9.63
CA ASP A 50 0.74 0.67 8.95
C ASP A 50 0.32 -0.74 8.55
N GLY A 51 1.26 -1.55 8.04
CA GLY A 51 0.98 -2.94 7.70
C GLY A 51 0.46 -3.72 8.91
N LEU A 52 1.11 -3.60 10.07
CA LEU A 52 0.65 -4.25 11.31
C LEU A 52 -0.71 -3.72 11.76
N SER A 53 -0.92 -2.40 11.71
CA SER A 53 -2.19 -1.75 12.05
C SER A 53 -3.34 -2.30 11.19
N MET A 54 -3.15 -2.34 9.86
CA MET A 54 -4.13 -2.90 8.93
C MET A 54 -4.37 -4.39 9.14
N SER A 55 -3.32 -5.17 9.39
CA SER A 55 -3.43 -6.61 9.69
C SER A 55 -4.32 -6.87 10.90
N ILE A 56 -4.07 -6.13 11.99
CA ILE A 56 -4.86 -6.20 13.21
C ILE A 56 -6.30 -5.74 12.94
N GLY A 57 -6.47 -4.64 12.20
CA GLY A 57 -7.80 -4.14 11.81
C GLY A 57 -8.61 -5.16 11.00
N SER A 58 -7.98 -5.78 10.00
CA SER A 58 -8.58 -6.82 9.16
C SER A 58 -8.92 -8.08 9.98
N TYR A 59 -8.03 -8.50 10.87
CA TYR A 59 -8.27 -9.60 11.81
C TYR A 59 -9.47 -9.30 12.74
N LEU A 60 -9.50 -8.13 13.37
CA LEU A 60 -10.56 -7.74 14.30
C LEU A 60 -11.91 -7.56 13.59
N SER A 61 -11.89 -7.02 12.37
CA SER A 61 -13.08 -6.92 11.50
C SER A 61 -13.63 -8.31 11.20
N ALA A 62 -12.77 -9.25 10.77
CA ALA A 62 -13.16 -10.61 10.47
C ALA A 62 -13.65 -11.40 11.69
N LYS A 63 -13.02 -11.18 12.85
CA LYS A 63 -13.45 -11.80 14.11
C LYS A 63 -14.82 -11.28 14.53
N SER A 64 -15.03 -9.96 14.46
CA SER A 64 -16.32 -9.32 14.78
C SER A 64 -17.44 -9.81 13.86
N GLU A 65 -17.16 -9.96 12.56
CA GLU A 65 -18.10 -10.53 11.58
C GLU A 65 -18.49 -11.96 11.97
N SER A 66 -17.51 -12.81 12.29
CA SER A 66 -17.76 -14.19 12.72
C SER A 66 -18.56 -14.27 14.03
N ASP A 67 -18.24 -13.43 15.02
CA ASP A 67 -18.93 -13.41 16.30
C ASP A 67 -20.38 -12.89 16.16
N MET A 68 -20.61 -11.93 15.26
CA MET A 68 -21.95 -11.44 14.93
C MET A 68 -22.80 -12.51 14.22
N MET A 69 -22.22 -13.23 13.24
CA MET A 69 -22.92 -14.33 12.55
C MET A 69 -23.34 -15.44 13.53
N LYS A 70 -22.45 -15.81 14.47
CA LYS A 70 -22.76 -16.78 15.53
C LYS A 70 -23.94 -16.32 16.41
N ARG A 71 -23.98 -15.04 16.77
CA ARG A 71 -25.08 -14.47 17.57
C ARG A 71 -26.43 -14.50 16.83
N GLN A 72 -26.40 -14.37 15.51
CA GLN A 72 -27.59 -14.44 14.66
C GLN A 72 -28.00 -15.89 14.33
N GLY A 73 -27.30 -16.90 14.87
CA GLY A 73 -27.55 -18.31 14.55
C GLY A 73 -27.23 -18.67 13.09
N ILE A 74 -26.47 -17.83 12.38
CA ILE A 74 -26.04 -18.10 11.00
C ILE A 74 -24.87 -19.08 11.07
N ASP A 75 -25.00 -20.22 10.39
CA ASP A 75 -23.93 -21.21 10.30
C ASP A 75 -22.68 -20.59 9.66
N THR A 76 -21.57 -20.69 10.37
CA THR A 76 -20.29 -20.07 10.02
C THR A 76 -19.36 -21.04 9.28
N GLY A 77 -19.84 -22.19 8.81
CA GLY A 77 -19.06 -23.14 8.00
C GLY A 77 -18.36 -22.53 6.77
N HIS A 78 -18.76 -21.32 6.35
CA HIS A 78 -18.15 -20.55 5.27
C HIS A 78 -17.41 -19.27 5.72
N ALA A 79 -17.44 -18.93 7.02
CA ALA A 79 -16.79 -17.75 7.56
C ALA A 79 -15.26 -17.90 7.47
N ARG A 80 -14.59 -16.86 6.97
CA ARG A 80 -13.14 -16.86 6.77
C ARG A 80 -12.43 -16.91 8.13
N SER A 81 -11.30 -17.61 8.20
CA SER A 81 -10.44 -17.54 9.38
C SER A 81 -9.94 -16.11 9.56
N PRO A 82 -10.24 -15.43 10.69
CA PRO A 82 -9.80 -14.07 10.93
C PRO A 82 -8.29 -13.91 10.82
N ARG A 83 -7.54 -14.92 11.26
CA ARG A 83 -6.07 -14.95 11.21
C ARG A 83 -5.54 -14.87 9.78
N ILE A 84 -6.20 -15.56 8.84
CA ILE A 84 -5.79 -15.58 7.43
C ILE A 84 -6.05 -14.23 6.76
N ARG A 85 -7.17 -13.56 7.10
CA ARG A 85 -7.46 -12.21 6.56
C ARG A 85 -6.39 -11.21 6.97
N GLY A 86 -6.08 -11.12 8.27
CA GLY A 86 -5.00 -10.26 8.75
C GLY A 86 -3.66 -10.57 8.09
N LEU A 87 -3.29 -11.85 7.98
CA LEU A 87 -2.02 -12.26 7.37
C LEU A 87 -1.92 -11.87 5.89
N ILE A 88 -2.97 -12.09 5.10
CA ILE A 88 -2.97 -11.73 3.67
C ILE A 88 -2.86 -10.21 3.50
N THR A 89 -3.62 -9.44 4.29
CA THR A 89 -3.53 -7.98 4.28
C THR A 89 -2.12 -7.50 4.63
N PHE A 90 -1.49 -8.07 5.67
CA PHE A 90 -0.13 -7.71 6.06
C PHE A 90 0.88 -7.99 4.95
N LEU A 91 0.87 -9.22 4.42
CA LEU A 91 1.85 -9.66 3.43
C LEU A 91 1.68 -8.90 2.13
N SER A 92 0.45 -8.63 1.68
CA SER A 92 0.22 -7.84 0.47
C SER A 92 0.64 -6.38 0.66
N PHE A 93 0.34 -5.79 1.81
CA PHE A 93 0.77 -4.43 2.17
C PHE A 93 2.29 -4.30 2.15
N VAL A 94 3.00 -5.15 2.89
CA VAL A 94 4.46 -5.05 3.02
C VAL A 94 5.15 -5.35 1.68
N SER A 95 4.74 -6.40 0.98
CA SER A 95 5.41 -6.80 -0.27
C SER A 95 5.25 -5.76 -1.38
N VAL A 96 4.03 -5.23 -1.56
CA VAL A 96 3.74 -4.26 -2.61
C VAL A 96 4.12 -2.84 -2.20
N GLY A 97 3.95 -2.49 -0.92
CA GLY A 97 4.41 -1.23 -0.34
C GLY A 97 5.93 -1.09 -0.30
N PHE A 98 6.68 -2.18 -0.38
CA PHE A 98 8.13 -2.13 -0.51
C PHE A 98 8.59 -1.61 -1.89
N ILE A 99 7.76 -1.69 -2.94
CA ILE A 99 8.16 -1.34 -4.32
C ILE A 99 8.70 0.10 -4.44
N PRO A 100 8.02 1.15 -3.93
CA PRO A 100 8.57 2.51 -3.93
C PRO A 100 9.90 2.66 -3.18
N LEU A 101 10.09 1.89 -2.09
CA LEU A 101 11.31 1.96 -1.26
C LEU A 101 12.48 1.18 -1.83
N PHE A 102 12.20 0.15 -2.63
CA PHE A 102 13.21 -0.73 -3.18
C PHE A 102 14.33 0.04 -3.89
N ILE A 103 13.98 1.10 -4.65
CA ILE A 103 14.95 1.94 -5.36
C ILE A 103 15.92 2.62 -4.38
N TYR A 104 15.43 3.15 -3.26
CA TYR A 104 16.25 3.85 -2.28
C TYR A 104 17.14 2.89 -1.48
N VAL A 105 16.62 1.68 -1.18
CA VAL A 105 17.42 0.62 -0.54
C VAL A 105 18.53 0.16 -1.48
N PHE A 106 18.21 -0.02 -2.76
CA PHE A 106 19.16 -0.47 -3.76
C PHE A 106 20.26 0.57 -4.00
N ASP A 107 19.91 1.85 -4.10
CA ASP A 107 20.88 2.95 -4.17
C ASP A 107 21.83 2.95 -2.96
N LEU A 108 21.30 2.83 -1.74
CA LEU A 108 22.10 2.82 -0.51
C LEU A 108 23.05 1.61 -0.42
N MET A 109 22.60 0.43 -0.86
CA MET A 109 23.36 -0.83 -0.76
C MET A 109 24.43 -0.97 -1.85
N PHE A 110 24.14 -0.53 -3.07
CA PHE A 110 25.01 -0.73 -4.24
C PHE A 110 25.77 0.54 -4.66
N GLY A 111 25.53 1.67 -3.99
CA GLY A 111 26.24 2.94 -4.25
C GLY A 111 25.97 3.51 -5.64
N LEU A 112 24.83 3.16 -6.25
CA LEU A 112 24.44 3.62 -7.57
C LEU A 112 23.92 5.05 -7.47
N ARG A 113 24.83 6.03 -7.28
CA ARG A 113 24.52 7.47 -7.28
C ARG A 113 23.69 7.83 -8.52
N SER A 114 22.37 7.71 -8.40
CA SER A 114 21.43 8.03 -9.44
C SER A 114 20.88 9.40 -9.09
N ASP A 115 21.14 10.36 -9.96
CA ASP A 115 20.72 11.75 -9.75
C ASP A 115 19.18 11.88 -9.66
N ASN A 116 18.42 10.84 -10.02
CA ASN A 116 16.97 10.85 -10.15
C ASN A 116 16.25 9.67 -9.46
N ASN A 117 16.64 9.31 -8.24
CA ASN A 117 16.00 8.24 -7.45
C ASN A 117 14.47 8.37 -7.37
N PHE A 118 13.96 9.58 -7.13
CA PHE A 118 12.52 9.84 -7.03
C PHE A 118 11.76 9.59 -8.33
N LEU A 119 12.36 9.93 -9.48
CA LEU A 119 11.74 9.69 -10.79
C LEU A 119 11.65 8.18 -11.07
N THR A 120 12.72 7.45 -10.80
CA THR A 120 12.77 5.99 -10.97
C THR A 120 11.76 5.29 -10.06
N ALA A 121 11.70 5.69 -8.78
CA ALA A 121 10.70 5.19 -7.84
C ALA A 121 9.27 5.51 -8.29
N SER A 122 9.03 6.70 -8.83
CA SER A 122 7.72 7.10 -9.35
C SER A 122 7.29 6.24 -10.54
N ILE A 123 8.17 6.04 -11.53
CA ILE A 123 7.87 5.19 -12.70
C ILE A 123 7.57 3.76 -12.27
N LEU A 124 8.40 3.17 -11.40
CA LEU A 124 8.22 1.81 -10.91
C LEU A 124 6.89 1.67 -10.14
N THR A 125 6.56 2.65 -9.31
CA THR A 125 5.32 2.65 -8.53
C THR A 125 4.09 2.82 -9.42
N LEU A 126 4.14 3.70 -10.43
CA LEU A 126 3.05 3.85 -11.41
C LEU A 126 2.82 2.54 -12.18
N MET A 127 3.89 1.84 -12.57
CA MET A 127 3.78 0.50 -13.15
C MET A 127 3.14 -0.49 -12.19
N ALA A 128 3.48 -0.45 -10.91
CA ALA A 128 2.83 -1.27 -9.89
C ALA A 128 1.33 -0.93 -9.77
N PHE A 129 0.93 0.35 -9.77
CA PHE A 129 -0.47 0.75 -9.76
C PHE A 129 -1.25 0.27 -10.99
N LEU A 130 -0.64 0.25 -12.18
CA LEU A 130 -1.26 -0.35 -13.37
C LEU A 130 -1.57 -1.84 -13.15
N VAL A 131 -0.59 -2.59 -12.63
CA VAL A 131 -0.72 -4.02 -12.36
C VAL A 131 -1.78 -4.28 -11.28
N ILE A 132 -1.72 -3.56 -10.17
CA ILE A 132 -2.66 -3.70 -9.05
C ILE A 132 -4.08 -3.30 -9.49
N GLY A 133 -4.22 -2.20 -10.23
CA GLY A 133 -5.50 -1.74 -10.77
C GLY A 133 -6.14 -2.76 -11.72
N TYR A 134 -5.33 -3.46 -12.51
CA TYR A 134 -5.80 -4.57 -13.33
C TYR A 134 -6.30 -5.75 -12.48
N PHE A 135 -5.57 -6.14 -11.43
CA PHE A 135 -6.03 -7.17 -10.49
C PHE A 135 -7.30 -6.75 -9.75
N ARG A 136 -7.40 -5.48 -9.34
CA ARG A 136 -8.60 -4.89 -8.73
C ARG A 136 -9.82 -5.03 -9.62
N SER A 137 -9.71 -4.77 -10.92
CA SER A 137 -10.80 -4.95 -11.89
C SER A 137 -11.35 -6.38 -11.91
N ARG A 138 -10.48 -7.39 -11.73
CA ARG A 138 -10.90 -8.80 -11.68
C ARG A 138 -11.68 -9.13 -10.41
N VAL A 139 -11.35 -8.49 -9.29
CA VAL A 139 -12.04 -8.69 -8.00
C VAL A 139 -13.39 -8.00 -7.99
N THR A 140 -13.44 -6.73 -8.42
CA THR A 140 -14.65 -5.90 -8.33
C THR A 140 -15.57 -6.04 -9.53
N HIS A 141 -15.19 -6.85 -10.54
CA HIS A 141 -15.88 -6.99 -11.82
C HIS A 141 -16.12 -5.64 -12.54
N SER A 142 -15.34 -4.60 -12.22
CA SER A 142 -15.42 -3.30 -12.87
C SER A 142 -14.61 -3.28 -14.17
N GLY A 143 -14.89 -2.32 -15.04
CA GLY A 143 -14.13 -2.14 -16.28
C GLY A 143 -12.63 -1.92 -16.00
N LYS A 144 -11.76 -2.66 -16.71
CA LYS A 144 -10.29 -2.65 -16.52
C LYS A 144 -9.70 -1.25 -16.49
N ILE A 145 -10.06 -0.43 -17.48
CA ILE A 145 -9.54 0.95 -17.61
C ILE A 145 -9.97 1.81 -16.43
N LYS A 146 -11.23 1.70 -16.00
CA LYS A 146 -11.75 2.46 -14.86
C LYS A 146 -11.03 2.11 -13.56
N ALA A 147 -10.84 0.82 -13.29
CA ALA A 147 -10.15 0.38 -12.07
C ALA A 147 -8.70 0.86 -12.01
N ILE A 148 -7.99 0.78 -13.13
CA ILE A 148 -6.61 1.25 -13.28
C ILE A 148 -6.55 2.78 -13.09
N ALA A 149 -7.43 3.52 -13.76
CA ALA A 149 -7.47 4.97 -13.67
C ALA A 149 -7.74 5.44 -12.22
N GLU A 150 -8.70 4.84 -11.53
CA GLU A 150 -8.99 5.14 -10.12
C GLU A 150 -7.78 4.86 -9.21
N THR A 151 -7.10 3.73 -9.38
CA THR A 151 -5.93 3.39 -8.57
C THR A 151 -4.77 4.36 -8.82
N LEU A 152 -4.51 4.72 -10.08
CA LEU A 152 -3.51 5.72 -10.44
C LEU A 152 -3.85 7.09 -9.86
N MET A 153 -5.10 7.54 -10.01
CA MET A 153 -5.54 8.85 -9.53
C MET A 153 -5.38 8.96 -8.01
N LEU A 154 -5.78 7.94 -7.25
CA LEU A 154 -5.61 7.91 -5.80
C LEU A 154 -4.13 7.97 -5.40
N GLY A 155 -3.29 7.15 -6.04
CA GLY A 155 -1.85 7.13 -5.74
C GLY A 155 -1.13 8.43 -6.09
N VAL A 156 -1.41 9.01 -7.26
CA VAL A 156 -0.84 10.28 -7.69
C VAL A 156 -1.33 11.43 -6.80
N ALA A 157 -2.62 11.46 -6.47
CA ALA A 157 -3.17 12.50 -5.59
C ALA A 157 -2.56 12.45 -4.18
N ALA A 158 -2.44 11.27 -3.59
CA ALA A 158 -1.82 11.09 -2.28
C ALA A 158 -0.33 11.51 -2.29
N ALA A 159 0.42 11.08 -3.31
CA ALA A 159 1.82 11.45 -3.47
C ALA A 159 2.00 12.96 -3.71
N ALA A 160 1.17 13.57 -4.54
CA ALA A 160 1.21 15.01 -4.80
C ALA A 160 0.89 15.82 -3.53
N ALA A 161 -0.11 15.40 -2.75
CA ALA A 161 -0.44 16.02 -1.49
C ALA A 161 0.74 15.92 -0.50
N ALA A 162 1.33 14.73 -0.34
CA ALA A 162 2.47 14.52 0.54
C ALA A 162 3.71 15.32 0.09
N PHE A 163 4.03 15.30 -1.21
CA PHE A 163 5.11 16.09 -1.78
C PHE A 163 4.92 17.58 -1.53
N PHE A 164 3.71 18.10 -1.76
CA PHE A 164 3.40 19.51 -1.51
C PHE A 164 3.57 19.87 -0.03
N VAL A 165 3.05 19.05 0.88
CA VAL A 165 3.23 19.25 2.32
C VAL A 165 4.72 19.23 2.69
N GLY A 166 5.49 18.27 2.18
CA GLY A 166 6.93 18.20 2.39
C GLY A 166 7.65 19.46 1.91
N ASN A 167 7.33 19.94 0.72
CA ASN A 167 7.93 21.14 0.14
C ASN A 167 7.59 22.42 0.91
N VAL A 168 6.35 22.54 1.39
CA VAL A 168 5.93 23.69 2.19
C VAL A 168 6.62 23.68 3.55
N LEU A 169 6.67 22.53 4.21
CA LEU A 169 7.31 22.42 5.53
C LEU A 169 8.81 22.64 5.48
N GLU A 170 9.50 22.17 4.44
CA GLU A 170 10.94 22.41 4.26
C GLU A 170 11.27 23.91 4.25
N LYS A 171 10.51 24.72 3.52
CA LYS A 171 10.66 26.18 3.44
C LYS A 171 10.32 26.94 4.73
N ILE A 172 9.54 26.32 5.61
CA ILE A 172 9.14 26.94 6.90
C ILE A 172 10.16 26.62 7.98
N ILE A 173 10.71 25.40 7.96
CA ILE A 173 11.57 24.87 9.01
C ILE A 173 13.06 25.17 8.73
N THR A 174 13.43 25.38 7.46
CA THR A 174 14.82 25.64 7.01
C THR A 174 14.97 27.07 6.52
#